data_AF-A0A7Y5QGI1-F1
#
_entry.id   AF-A0A7Y5QGI1-F1
#
_cell.length_a   1.000
_cell.length_b   1.000
_cell.length_c   1.000
_cell.angle_alpha   90.00
_cell.angle_beta   90.00
_cell.angle_gamma   90.00
#
_symmetry.space_group_name_H-M   'P 1'
#
loop_
_entity.id
_entity.type
_entity.pdbx_description
1 polymer ?
#
loop_
_entity_poly.entity_id
_entity_poly.type
_entity_poly.pdbx_seq_one_letter_code
_entity_poly.pdbx_strand_id
1 'polypeptide(L)'
;MRTAGFGCLLLILSMVLLIGIVVIPVLPPLAEEPAIDNYLEPLLCPTGSTIVRDQYSMRDSDGTSYTMDVYCETDKDRENVTDKWIMYGLIGFVVPFVVGLLLFIGGIVRRARRAFQDPLAGLPIAGLSSATVSAASPISGSTARGQGVMVVHQSSATSPVEGVGIDMTGSILRVGGMEIDLNALKQGQVETFVQQAGQIGTTANDLVGRLKQLQEARDAGLITSSEYDRLRQELLDNWTD
;
A
#
# COMPACT_ATOMS: atom_id res chain seq x y z
N MET A 1 2.37 2.85 -27.55
CA MET A 1 3.17 2.06 -26.58
C MET A 1 4.09 2.91 -25.70
N ARG A 2 4.47 4.14 -26.07
CA ARG A 2 5.45 4.95 -25.31
C ARG A 2 4.99 5.46 -23.93
N THR A 3 3.68 5.63 -23.70
CA THR A 3 3.17 6.23 -22.45
C THR A 3 3.30 5.33 -21.21
N ALA A 4 3.22 4.01 -21.38
CA ALA A 4 3.37 3.07 -20.25
C ALA A 4 4.82 3.01 -19.75
N GLY A 5 5.80 3.09 -20.66
CA GLY A 5 7.21 3.16 -20.29
C GLY A 5 7.55 4.46 -19.54
N PHE A 6 6.96 5.58 -19.96
CA PHE A 6 7.15 6.86 -19.30
C PHE A 6 6.59 6.88 -17.86
N GLY A 7 5.41 6.28 -17.63
CA GLY A 7 4.87 6.15 -16.27
C GLY A 7 5.76 5.31 -15.35
N CYS A 8 6.30 4.20 -15.85
CA CYS A 8 7.25 3.36 -15.09
C CYS A 8 8.55 4.12 -14.76
N LEU A 9 9.11 4.87 -15.73
CA LEU A 9 10.29 5.69 -15.49
C LEU A 9 10.06 6.78 -14.44
N LEU A 10 8.89 7.43 -14.45
CA LEU A 10 8.54 8.42 -13.43
C LEU A 10 8.43 7.81 -12.02
N LEU A 11 7.89 6.59 -11.91
CA LEU A 11 7.83 5.89 -10.62
C LEU A 11 9.24 5.53 -10.12
N ILE A 12 10.11 5.01 -10.98
CA ILE A 12 11.50 4.74 -10.62
C ILE A 12 12.22 6.03 -10.19
N LEU A 13 12.04 7.11 -10.96
CA LEU A 13 12.60 8.42 -10.61
C LEU A 13 12.10 8.91 -9.25
N SER A 14 10.79 8.77 -8.95
CA SER A 14 10.23 9.14 -7.66
C SER A 14 10.83 8.32 -6.51
N MET A 15 11.09 7.03 -6.74
CA MET A 15 11.72 6.15 -5.75
C MET A 15 13.17 6.56 -5.49
N VAL A 16 13.94 6.83 -6.54
CA VAL A 16 15.32 7.31 -6.42
C VAL A 16 15.37 8.65 -5.68
N LEU A 17 14.42 9.55 -5.97
CA LEU A 17 14.32 10.86 -5.35
C LEU A 17 13.92 10.76 -3.87
N LEU A 18 13.00 9.86 -3.51
CA LEU A 18 12.68 9.57 -2.11
C LEU A 18 13.88 9.02 -1.36
N ILE A 19 14.59 8.05 -1.93
CA ILE A 19 15.80 7.49 -1.30
C ILE A 19 16.85 8.58 -1.15
N GLY A 20 17.07 9.39 -2.19
CA GLY A 20 18.06 10.46 -2.21
C GLY A 20 17.80 11.58 -1.20
N ILE A 21 16.53 11.97 -1.02
CA ILE A 21 16.16 13.08 -0.15
C ILE A 21 15.88 12.63 1.29
N VAL A 22 15.25 11.47 1.49
CA VAL A 22 14.78 11.03 2.81
C VAL A 22 15.72 10.02 3.42
N VAL A 23 16.13 9.00 2.66
CA VAL A 23 16.88 7.85 3.22
C VAL A 23 18.36 8.19 3.39
N ILE A 24 18.97 8.84 2.40
CA ILE A 24 20.41 9.15 2.42
C ILE A 24 20.80 10.04 3.62
N PRO A 25 20.10 11.16 3.93
CA PRO A 25 20.50 12.01 5.05
C PRO A 25 20.33 11.37 6.43
N VAL A 26 19.47 10.36 6.54
CA VAL A 26 19.21 9.64 7.80
C VAL A 26 20.30 8.60 8.08
N LEU A 27 21.09 8.21 7.07
CA LEU A 27 22.18 7.25 7.26
C LEU A 27 23.40 7.93 7.89
N PRO A 28 23.86 7.51 9.09
CA PRO A 28 24.99 8.09 9.79
C PRO A 28 26.27 8.27 8.95
N PRO A 29 26.70 7.30 8.11
CA PRO A 29 27.96 7.43 7.37
C PRO A 29 27.90 8.44 6.21
N LEU A 30 26.72 8.95 5.85
CA LEU A 30 26.54 9.89 4.73
C LEU A 30 26.30 11.33 5.20
N ALA A 31 26.15 11.57 6.50
CA ALA A 31 25.88 12.90 7.03
C ALA A 31 27.08 13.88 6.92
N GLU A 32 28.30 13.35 6.79
CA GLU A 32 29.55 14.14 6.76
C GLU A 32 30.04 14.48 5.34
N GLU A 33 29.27 14.13 4.30
CA GLU A 33 29.70 14.30 2.91
C GLU A 33 29.35 15.72 2.40
N PRO A 34 30.34 16.59 2.09
CA PRO A 34 30.10 17.99 1.77
C PRO A 34 29.36 18.19 0.43
N ALA A 35 29.28 17.18 -0.45
CA ALA A 35 28.54 17.32 -1.71
C ALA A 35 27.02 17.43 -1.47
N ILE A 36 26.53 16.80 -0.41
CA ILE A 36 25.11 16.85 -0.04
C ILE A 36 24.75 18.25 0.44
N ASP A 37 25.62 18.89 1.22
CA ASP A 37 25.43 20.24 1.74
C ASP A 37 25.39 21.27 0.63
N ASN A 38 26.31 21.20 -0.33
CA ASN A 38 26.34 22.12 -1.49
C ASN A 38 25.05 22.08 -2.34
N TYR A 39 24.31 20.96 -2.34
CA TYR A 39 23.05 20.86 -3.08
C TYR A 39 21.85 21.36 -2.27
N LEU A 40 21.83 21.10 -0.96
CA LEU A 40 20.72 21.44 -0.08
C LEU A 40 20.75 22.89 0.41
N GLU A 41 21.94 23.45 0.61
CA GLU A 41 22.15 24.81 1.11
C GLU A 41 21.42 25.87 0.27
N PRO A 42 21.54 25.95 -1.07
CA PRO A 42 20.82 26.95 -1.86
C PRO A 42 19.30 26.72 -1.93
N LEU A 43 18.84 25.51 -1.59
CA LEU A 43 17.41 25.16 -1.63
C LEU A 43 16.70 25.49 -0.31
N LEU A 44 17.39 25.29 0.81
CA LEU A 44 16.82 25.42 2.15
C LEU A 44 17.20 26.74 2.83
N CYS A 45 18.41 27.21 2.58
CA CYS A 45 19.00 28.32 3.31
C CYS A 45 19.12 29.58 2.43
N PRO A 46 18.95 30.79 3.02
CA PRO A 46 19.30 32.03 2.35
C PRO A 46 20.77 32.07 1.91
N THR A 47 21.07 32.88 0.89
CA THR A 47 22.46 33.07 0.43
C THR A 47 23.35 33.59 1.56
N GLY A 48 24.40 32.84 1.91
CA GLY A 48 25.39 33.24 2.92
C GLY A 48 25.21 32.64 4.31
N SER A 49 24.23 31.74 4.50
CA SER A 49 24.08 30.95 5.74
C SER A 49 24.42 29.49 5.49
N THR A 50 25.07 28.84 6.46
CA THR A 50 25.50 27.44 6.37
C THR A 50 24.45 26.51 6.96
N ILE A 51 24.24 25.36 6.33
CA ILE A 51 23.36 24.32 6.85
C ILE A 51 24.05 23.56 7.99
N VAL A 52 23.37 23.42 9.12
CA VAL A 52 23.82 22.63 10.28
C VAL A 52 22.75 21.59 10.59
N ARG A 53 23.16 20.34 10.76
CA ARG A 53 22.26 19.22 11.08
C ARG A 53 22.61 18.70 12.46
N ASP A 54 21.70 18.87 13.41
CA ASP A 54 21.84 18.31 14.75
C ASP A 54 21.08 16.98 14.81
N GLN A 55 21.81 15.88 15.00
CA GLN A 55 21.25 14.55 15.08
C GLN A 55 21.18 14.11 16.55
N TYR A 56 19.98 13.86 17.04
CA TYR A 56 19.75 13.41 18.41
C TYR A 56 19.39 11.92 18.37
N SER A 57 20.13 11.10 19.12
CA SER A 57 19.74 9.70 19.34
C SER A 57 19.09 9.58 20.71
N MET A 58 17.82 9.20 20.76
CA MET A 58 17.17 8.81 22.01
C MET A 58 17.23 7.30 22.12
N ARG A 59 17.71 6.79 23.26
CA ARG A 59 17.83 5.36 23.52
C ARG A 59 16.81 4.98 24.58
N ASP A 60 15.72 4.39 24.12
CA ASP A 60 14.65 3.88 24.97
C ASP A 60 14.73 2.35 25.08
N SER A 61 13.94 1.80 26.00
CA SER A 61 13.78 0.36 26.20
C SER A 61 13.45 -0.41 24.91
N ASP A 62 12.77 0.26 23.98
CA ASP A 62 12.28 -0.31 22.71
C ASP A 62 13.24 -0.14 21.53
N GLY A 63 14.35 0.59 21.71
CA GLY A 63 15.37 0.76 20.68
C GLY A 63 16.01 2.14 20.66
N THR A 64 16.88 2.35 19.68
CA THR A 64 17.47 3.67 19.40
C THR A 64 16.63 4.36 18.33
N SER A 65 16.01 5.48 18.67
CA SER A 65 15.39 6.37 17.69
C SER A 65 16.40 7.47 17.33
N TYR A 66 16.39 7.86 16.05
CA TYR A 66 17.21 8.94 15.53
C TYR A 66 16.27 10.03 15.04
N THR A 67 16.42 11.23 15.58
CA THR A 67 15.77 12.43 15.08
C THR A 67 16.82 13.42 14.60
N MET A 68 16.47 14.20 13.58
CA MET A 68 17.38 15.15 12.95
C MET A 68 16.66 16.47 12.78
N ASP A 69 17.25 17.53 13.32
CA ASP A 69 16.82 18.90 13.07
C ASP A 69 17.78 19.60 12.12
N VAL A 70 17.22 20.38 11.20
CA VAL A 70 17.98 21.12 10.19
C VAL A 70 17.86 22.61 10.47
N TYR A 71 19.00 23.25 10.66
CA TYR A 71 19.10 24.67 10.92
C TYR A 71 19.89 25.36 9.82
N CYS A 72 19.52 26.60 9.50
CA CYS A 72 20.39 27.51 8.78
C CYS A 72 21.04 28.43 9.81
N GLU A 73 22.35 28.31 9.96
CA GLU A 73 23.13 29.13 10.89
C GLU A 73 23.77 30.29 10.12
N THR A 74 23.48 31.50 10.59
CA THR A 74 24.18 32.73 10.22
C THR A 74 25.02 33.17 11.43
N ASP A 75 26.01 34.04 11.27
CA ASP A 75 26.89 34.54 12.36
C ASP A 75 26.19 35.00 13.66
N LYS A 76 24.87 35.26 13.63
CA LYS A 76 24.11 35.83 14.75
C LYS A 76 22.79 35.12 15.05
N ASP A 77 22.34 34.18 14.21
CA ASP A 77 21.00 33.60 14.36
C ASP A 77 20.93 32.18 13.80
N ARG A 78 20.06 31.35 14.39
CA ARG A 78 19.76 29.98 13.96
C ARG A 78 18.27 29.87 13.65
N GLU A 79 17.93 29.74 12.38
CA GLU A 79 16.54 29.51 11.95
C GLU A 79 16.31 27.99 11.78
N ASN A 80 15.30 27.45 12.46
CA ASN A 80 14.85 26.08 12.23
C ASN A 80 14.16 25.98 10.87
N VAL A 81 14.72 25.17 9.97
CA VAL A 81 14.19 24.94 8.62
C VAL A 81 13.77 23.48 8.40
N THR A 82 13.65 22.69 9.48
CA THR A 82 13.21 21.29 9.42
C THR A 82 11.87 21.16 8.69
N ASP A 83 10.91 22.04 8.97
CA ASP A 83 9.58 22.01 8.32
C ASP A 83 9.66 22.28 6.81
N LYS A 84 10.51 23.24 6.39
CA LYS A 84 10.76 23.53 4.97
C LYS A 84 11.39 22.32 4.27
N TRP A 85 12.35 21.66 4.90
CA TRP A 85 13.00 20.46 4.36
C TRP A 85 12.00 19.31 4.15
N ILE A 86 11.17 19.02 5.15
CA ILE A 86 10.12 18.00 5.05
C ILE A 86 9.13 18.35 3.93
N MET A 87 8.72 19.62 3.83
CA MET A 87 7.79 20.07 2.79
C MET A 87 8.36 19.88 1.37
N TYR A 88 9.62 20.25 1.13
CA TYR A 88 10.25 20.05 -0.18
C TYR A 88 10.44 18.56 -0.51
N GLY A 89 10.81 17.74 0.48
CA GLY A 89 10.90 16.29 0.30
C GLY A 89 9.55 15.67 -0.05
N LEU A 90 8.48 16.09 0.64
CA LEU A 90 7.11 15.67 0.37
C LEU A 90 6.67 16.05 -1.05
N ILE A 91 6.84 17.32 -1.44
CA ILE A 91 6.45 17.80 -2.78
C ILE A 91 7.27 17.08 -3.86
N GLY A 92 8.58 16.98 -3.66
CA GLY A 92 9.51 16.34 -4.59
C GLY A 92 9.18 14.87 -4.85
N PHE A 93 8.67 14.15 -3.86
CA PHE A 93 8.26 12.75 -4.01
C PHE A 93 6.81 12.60 -4.52
N VAL A 94 5.85 13.27 -3.88
CA VAL A 94 4.41 13.04 -4.10
C VAL A 94 4.01 13.44 -5.51
N VAL A 95 4.50 14.56 -6.03
CA VAL A 95 4.13 15.05 -7.37
C VAL A 95 4.50 14.06 -8.47
N PRO A 96 5.79 13.66 -8.65
CA PRO A 96 6.15 12.71 -9.69
C PRO A 96 5.57 11.32 -9.43
N PHE A 97 5.39 10.90 -8.17
CA PHE A 97 4.75 9.63 -7.84
C PHE A 97 3.30 9.59 -8.31
N VAL A 98 2.48 10.59 -7.95
CA VAL A 98 1.06 10.65 -8.34
C VAL A 98 0.92 10.77 -9.86
N VAL A 99 1.73 11.61 -10.50
CA VAL A 99 1.72 11.73 -11.97
C VAL A 99 2.13 10.41 -12.63
N GLY A 100 3.18 9.76 -12.16
CA GLY A 100 3.64 8.45 -12.63
C GLY A 100 2.57 7.38 -12.46
N LEU A 101 1.93 7.33 -11.30
CA LEU A 101 0.85 6.39 -10.97
C LEU A 101 -0.37 6.59 -11.86
N LEU A 102 -0.82 7.83 -12.07
CA LEU A 102 -1.96 8.14 -12.94
C LEU A 102 -1.67 7.75 -14.40
N LEU A 103 -0.45 8.00 -14.90
CA LEU A 103 -0.04 7.60 -16.24
C LEU A 103 0.07 6.08 -16.37
N PHE A 104 0.53 5.40 -15.31
CA PHE A 104 0.64 3.94 -15.26
C PHE A 104 -0.76 3.29 -15.29
N ILE A 105 -1.66 3.67 -14.38
CA ILE A 105 -3.04 3.17 -14.33
C ILE A 105 -3.77 3.49 -15.64
N GLY A 106 -3.68 4.74 -16.12
CA GLY A 106 -4.27 5.14 -17.40
C GLY A 106 -3.73 4.34 -18.59
N GLY A 107 -2.44 3.99 -18.56
CA GLY A 107 -1.81 3.12 -19.54
C GLY A 107 -2.38 1.69 -19.54
N ILE A 108 -2.60 1.12 -18.36
CA ILE A 108 -3.18 -0.22 -18.19
C ILE A 108 -4.64 -0.24 -18.63
N VAL A 109 -5.45 0.72 -18.17
CA VAL A 109 -6.88 0.79 -18.53
C VAL A 109 -7.06 0.95 -20.04
N ARG A 110 -6.23 1.76 -20.72
CA ARG A 110 -6.28 1.90 -22.18
C ARG A 110 -5.91 0.60 -22.91
N ARG A 111 -5.01 -0.22 -22.37
CA ARG A 111 -4.68 -1.54 -22.94
C ARG A 111 -5.82 -2.53 -22.71
N ALA A 112 -6.36 -2.59 -21.50
CA ALA A 112 -7.50 -3.46 -21.16
C ALA A 112 -8.72 -3.16 -22.04
N ARG A 113 -9.06 -1.88 -22.23
CA ARG A 113 -10.19 -1.48 -23.09
C ARG A 113 -10.02 -1.93 -24.55
N ARG A 114 -8.80 -1.94 -25.09
CA ARG A 114 -8.56 -2.45 -26.45
C ARG A 114 -8.72 -3.96 -26.53
N ALA A 115 -8.28 -4.70 -25.51
CA ALA A 115 -8.45 -6.15 -25.46
C ALA A 115 -9.93 -6.56 -25.31
N PHE A 116 -10.74 -5.77 -24.60
CA PHE A 116 -12.17 -6.00 -24.44
C PHE A 116 -13.05 -5.48 -25.58
N GLN A 117 -12.53 -4.58 -26.43
CA GLN A 117 -13.24 -4.06 -27.61
C GLN A 117 -13.14 -4.96 -28.85
N ASP A 118 -12.46 -6.10 -28.74
CA ASP A 118 -12.56 -7.22 -29.69
C ASP A 118 -13.47 -8.36 -29.15
N PRO A 119 -14.73 -8.14 -28.72
CA PRO A 119 -15.60 -9.22 -28.25
C PRO A 119 -16.14 -10.09 -29.42
N LEU A 120 -15.75 -9.84 -30.67
CA LEU A 120 -16.31 -10.52 -31.85
C LEU A 120 -15.30 -11.17 -32.81
N ALA A 121 -13.99 -11.02 -32.61
CA ALA A 121 -13.01 -11.39 -33.64
C ALA A 121 -12.36 -12.78 -33.48
N GLY A 122 -12.65 -13.56 -32.45
CA GLY A 122 -11.93 -14.83 -32.30
C GLY A 122 -12.33 -15.74 -31.16
N LEU A 123 -13.59 -16.16 -31.10
CA LEU A 123 -13.80 -17.57 -30.83
C LEU A 123 -13.52 -18.28 -32.16
N PRO A 124 -12.43 -19.05 -32.32
CA PRO A 124 -12.34 -20.00 -33.42
C PRO A 124 -13.42 -21.05 -33.17
N ILE A 125 -14.63 -20.80 -33.66
CA ILE A 125 -15.62 -21.84 -33.96
C ILE A 125 -15.12 -22.54 -35.24
N ALA A 126 -13.90 -23.08 -35.18
CA ALA A 126 -13.31 -23.97 -36.16
C ALA A 126 -13.08 -25.28 -35.42
N GLY A 127 -14.18 -25.97 -35.08
CA GLY A 127 -14.12 -27.17 -34.25
C GLY A 127 -15.45 -27.83 -33.92
N LEU A 128 -16.59 -27.18 -34.15
CA LEU A 128 -17.88 -27.88 -34.26
C LEU A 128 -18.07 -28.29 -35.71
N SER A 129 -17.21 -29.22 -36.17
CA SER A 129 -17.53 -30.04 -37.33
C SER A 129 -18.86 -30.72 -37.03
N SER A 130 -19.84 -30.46 -37.88
CA SER A 130 -21.14 -31.11 -37.91
C SER A 130 -20.98 -32.59 -37.61
N ALA A 131 -21.44 -33.03 -36.44
CA ALA A 131 -21.80 -34.42 -36.24
C ALA A 131 -23.01 -34.66 -37.14
N THR A 132 -22.74 -35.01 -38.40
CA THR A 132 -23.72 -35.58 -39.31
C THR A 132 -24.29 -36.79 -38.58
N VAL A 133 -25.55 -36.72 -38.18
CA VAL A 133 -26.30 -37.88 -37.71
C VAL A 133 -26.48 -38.78 -38.92
N SER A 134 -25.46 -39.60 -39.21
CA SER A 134 -25.61 -40.75 -40.09
C SER A 134 -26.52 -41.72 -39.37
N ALA A 135 -27.72 -41.88 -39.93
CA ALA A 135 -28.64 -42.94 -39.58
C ALA A 135 -27.88 -44.27 -39.49
N ALA A 136 -28.01 -44.92 -38.35
CA ALA A 136 -27.43 -46.22 -38.08
C ALA A 136 -27.94 -47.26 -39.09
N SER A 137 -27.02 -47.84 -39.86
CA SER A 137 -27.19 -49.19 -40.40
C SER A 137 -26.71 -50.19 -39.34
N PRO A 138 -27.38 -51.32 -39.14
CA PRO A 138 -27.03 -52.26 -38.09
C PRO A 138 -25.85 -53.16 -38.49
N ILE A 139 -24.98 -53.40 -37.52
CA ILE A 139 -24.31 -54.68 -37.21
C ILE A 139 -23.33 -55.22 -38.26
N SER A 140 -22.03 -55.17 -37.93
CA SER A 140 -21.17 -56.37 -37.85
C SER A 140 -19.84 -56.05 -37.17
N GLY A 141 -19.37 -57.01 -36.38
CA GLY A 141 -18.33 -56.84 -35.36
C GLY A 141 -16.92 -56.53 -35.86
N SER A 142 -16.09 -56.02 -34.97
CA SER A 142 -15.00 -56.82 -34.40
C SER A 142 -14.19 -56.00 -33.38
N THR A 143 -13.66 -56.77 -32.44
CA THR A 143 -12.87 -56.48 -31.27
C THR A 143 -11.58 -55.71 -31.56
N ALA A 144 -11.33 -54.58 -30.88
CA ALA A 144 -9.97 -54.17 -30.52
C ALA A 144 -9.96 -53.13 -29.38
N ARG A 145 -9.40 -53.55 -28.25
CA ARG A 145 -9.03 -52.77 -27.06
C ARG A 145 -8.14 -51.57 -27.42
N GLY A 146 -8.43 -50.42 -26.82
CA GLY A 146 -7.56 -49.25 -26.82
C GLY A 146 -8.05 -48.19 -25.84
N GLN A 147 -7.88 -48.46 -24.55
CA GLN A 147 -8.36 -47.63 -23.44
C GLN A 147 -7.40 -46.45 -23.24
N GLY A 148 -7.70 -45.31 -23.85
CA GLY A 148 -7.00 -44.04 -23.64
C GLY A 148 -7.67 -43.21 -22.55
N VAL A 149 -7.24 -43.37 -21.30
CA VAL A 149 -7.63 -42.50 -20.17
C VAL A 149 -6.72 -41.28 -20.18
N MET A 150 -7.28 -40.09 -20.41
CA MET A 150 -6.58 -38.82 -20.30
C MET A 150 -6.70 -38.33 -18.86
N VAL A 151 -5.63 -38.47 -18.07
CA VAL A 151 -5.51 -37.91 -16.72
C VAL A 151 -4.96 -36.49 -16.83
N VAL A 152 -5.75 -35.49 -16.45
CA VAL A 152 -5.31 -34.10 -16.32
C VAL A 152 -4.57 -33.96 -15.00
N HIS A 153 -3.25 -33.88 -15.06
CA HIS A 153 -2.40 -33.55 -13.93
C HIS A 153 -2.38 -32.02 -13.76
N GLN A 154 -3.10 -31.49 -12.76
CA GLN A 154 -3.04 -30.08 -12.39
C GLN A 154 -1.95 -29.88 -11.33
N SER A 155 -0.79 -29.41 -11.76
CA SER A 155 0.33 -29.04 -10.91
C SER A 155 0.07 -27.68 -10.25
N SER A 156 -0.37 -27.68 -9.00
CA SER A 156 -0.35 -26.51 -8.12
C SER A 156 1.02 -26.43 -7.42
N ALA A 157 1.87 -25.51 -7.89
CA ALA A 157 3.07 -25.10 -7.19
C ALA A 157 2.70 -24.04 -6.15
N THR A 158 2.68 -24.44 -4.88
CA THR A 158 2.52 -23.56 -3.72
C THR A 158 3.92 -23.28 -3.17
N SER A 159 4.38 -22.03 -3.28
CA SER A 159 5.61 -21.57 -2.62
C SER A 159 5.31 -21.17 -1.17
N PRO A 160 6.18 -21.47 -0.19
CA PRO A 160 5.96 -21.07 1.18
C PRO A 160 6.42 -19.61 1.38
N VAL A 161 5.48 -18.71 1.66
CA VAL A 161 5.77 -17.43 2.29
C VAL A 161 5.43 -17.59 3.77
N GLU A 162 6.46 -17.74 4.58
CA GLU A 162 6.36 -17.83 6.03
C GLU A 162 6.15 -16.40 6.56
N GLY A 163 4.90 -16.07 6.87
CA GLY A 163 4.50 -14.75 7.37
C GLY A 163 3.04 -14.45 7.05
N VAL A 164 2.16 -14.73 8.01
CA VAL A 164 0.68 -14.57 7.95
C VAL A 164 0.02 -15.40 6.85
N GLY A 165 -0.23 -16.67 7.17
CA GLY A 165 -1.05 -17.55 6.33
C GLY A 165 -2.51 -17.09 6.36
N ILE A 166 -2.97 -16.45 5.29
CA ILE A 166 -4.39 -16.22 5.04
C ILE A 166 -4.93 -17.48 4.37
N ASP A 167 -5.40 -18.42 5.17
CA ASP A 167 -6.07 -19.63 4.68
C ASP A 167 -7.54 -19.30 4.42
N MET A 168 -7.95 -19.36 3.14
CA MET A 168 -9.34 -19.17 2.71
C MET A 168 -9.93 -20.55 2.38
N THR A 169 -10.16 -21.35 3.41
CA THR A 169 -10.84 -22.65 3.28
C THR A 169 -12.28 -22.51 3.78
N GLY A 170 -13.21 -22.23 2.87
CA GLY A 170 -14.62 -22.02 3.17
C GLY A 170 -14.98 -20.60 3.64
N SER A 171 -16.20 -20.40 4.16
CA SER A 171 -16.73 -19.11 4.61
C SER A 171 -16.12 -18.58 5.92
N ILE A 172 -14.88 -18.94 6.23
CA ILE A 172 -14.24 -18.68 7.53
C ILE A 172 -12.86 -18.10 7.28
N LEU A 173 -12.63 -16.86 7.72
CA LEU A 173 -11.31 -16.23 7.67
C LEU A 173 -10.63 -16.41 9.02
N ARG A 174 -9.42 -16.95 9.02
CA ARG A 174 -8.58 -17.10 10.21
C ARG A 174 -7.37 -16.17 10.09
N VAL A 175 -7.29 -15.18 10.98
CA VAL A 175 -6.15 -14.25 11.06
C VAL A 175 -5.68 -14.23 12.50
N GLY A 176 -4.44 -14.68 12.76
CA GLY A 176 -3.82 -14.56 14.09
C GLY A 176 -4.54 -15.28 15.24
N GLY A 177 -5.19 -16.42 14.98
CA GLY A 177 -5.89 -17.19 16.01
C GLY A 177 -7.32 -16.74 16.34
N MET A 178 -7.82 -15.69 15.66
CA MET A 178 -9.25 -15.33 15.68
C MET A 178 -9.98 -15.96 14.50
N GLU A 179 -11.12 -16.60 14.77
CA GLU A 179 -11.99 -17.22 13.78
C GLU A 179 -13.21 -16.33 13.54
N ILE A 180 -13.33 -15.78 12.32
CA ILE A 180 -14.44 -14.92 11.93
C ILE A 180 -15.32 -15.68 10.95
N ASP A 181 -16.54 -16.01 11.37
CA ASP A 181 -17.57 -16.63 10.53
C ASP A 181 -18.22 -15.56 9.64
N LEU A 182 -17.94 -15.60 8.34
CA LEU A 182 -18.45 -14.62 7.38
C LEU A 182 -19.96 -14.77 7.14
N ASN A 183 -20.60 -15.87 7.57
CA ASN A 183 -22.04 -16.04 7.41
C ASN A 183 -22.86 -15.25 8.45
N ALA A 184 -22.23 -14.86 9.57
CA ALA A 184 -22.87 -14.02 10.60
C ALA A 184 -22.80 -12.52 10.28
N LEU A 185 -21.94 -12.12 9.34
CA LEU A 185 -21.74 -10.73 8.95
C LEU A 185 -22.70 -10.38 7.80
N LYS A 186 -23.72 -9.57 8.08
CA LYS A 186 -24.59 -8.99 7.05
C LYS A 186 -23.72 -8.25 6.04
N GLN A 187 -24.00 -8.41 4.74
CA GLN A 187 -23.22 -7.85 3.61
C GLN A 187 -22.86 -6.36 3.73
N GLY A 188 -23.54 -5.57 4.57
CA GLY A 188 -23.20 -4.17 4.84
C GLY A 188 -22.07 -3.91 5.86
N GLN A 189 -21.68 -4.90 6.69
CA GLN A 189 -20.61 -4.73 7.70
C GLN A 189 -19.21 -5.13 7.20
N VAL A 190 -19.15 -5.91 6.12
CA VAL A 190 -17.88 -6.39 5.55
C VAL A 190 -17.14 -5.25 4.86
N GLU A 191 -17.83 -4.34 4.18
CA GLU A 191 -17.21 -3.16 3.57
C GLU A 191 -16.67 -2.18 4.63
N THR A 192 -17.37 -2.00 5.74
CA THR A 192 -16.94 -1.12 6.84
C THR A 192 -15.72 -1.67 7.57
N PHE A 193 -15.68 -2.99 7.80
CA PHE A 193 -14.55 -3.62 8.48
C PHE A 193 -13.28 -3.63 7.62
N VAL A 194 -13.39 -3.87 6.30
CA VAL A 194 -12.24 -3.81 5.38
C VAL A 194 -11.70 -2.37 5.25
N GLN A 195 -12.58 -1.37 5.31
CA GLN A 195 -12.17 0.03 5.30
C GLN A 195 -11.50 0.47 6.61
N GLN A 196 -11.89 -0.15 7.74
CA GLN A 196 -11.34 0.10 9.07
C GLN A 196 -10.01 -0.64 9.32
N ALA A 197 -9.84 -1.84 8.76
CA ALA A 197 -8.60 -2.61 8.87
C ALA A 197 -7.44 -2.01 8.07
N GLY A 198 -7.71 -1.19 7.05
CA GLY A 198 -6.69 -0.49 6.26
C GLY A 198 -6.07 0.76 6.93
N GLN A 199 -6.56 1.17 8.11
CA GLN A 199 -6.12 2.41 8.79
C GLN A 199 -5.27 2.18 10.06
N ILE A 200 -4.87 0.94 10.33
CA ILE A 200 -4.03 0.60 11.49
C ILE A 200 -2.56 0.90 11.13
N GLY A 201 -2.15 2.15 11.25
CA GLY A 201 -0.76 2.53 11.06
C GLY A 201 -0.53 4.03 11.05
N THR A 202 -0.53 4.66 12.23
CA THR A 202 0.26 5.85 12.64
C THR A 202 -0.33 6.40 13.95
N THR A 203 0.51 6.53 14.98
CA THR A 203 0.13 6.82 16.37
C THR A 203 -0.66 8.13 16.55
N ALA A 204 -0.47 9.12 15.67
CA ALA A 204 -1.24 10.37 15.66
C ALA A 204 -2.69 10.20 15.16
N ASN A 205 -2.97 9.17 14.34
CA ASN A 205 -4.31 8.86 13.86
C ASN A 205 -5.11 8.00 14.86
N ASP A 206 -4.47 7.43 15.89
CA ASP A 206 -5.15 6.63 16.91
C ASP A 206 -6.00 7.49 17.86
N LEU A 207 -5.53 8.70 18.22
CA LEU A 207 -6.31 9.62 19.06
C LEU A 207 -7.61 10.05 18.38
N VAL A 208 -7.51 10.46 17.11
CA VAL A 208 -8.69 10.87 16.31
C VAL A 208 -9.64 9.68 16.12
N GLY A 209 -9.09 8.49 15.90
CA GLY A 209 -9.87 7.25 15.80
C GLY A 209 -10.64 6.94 17.09
N ARG A 210 -9.98 7.01 18.25
CA ARG A 210 -10.60 6.77 19.56
C ARG A 210 -11.64 7.82 19.94
N LEU A 211 -11.39 9.09 19.66
CA LEU A 211 -12.36 10.16 19.89
C LEU A 211 -13.62 9.98 19.03
N LYS A 212 -13.45 9.56 17.78
CA LYS A 212 -14.56 9.23 16.90
C LYS A 212 -15.37 8.04 17.41
N GLN A 213 -14.70 6.98 17.87
CA GLN A 213 -15.36 5.79 18.43
C GLN A 213 -16.16 6.12 19.70
N LEU A 214 -15.64 6.97 20.58
CA LEU A 214 -16.35 7.48 21.75
C LEU A 214 -17.61 8.27 21.37
N GLN A 215 -17.52 9.07 20.32
CA GLN A 215 -18.66 9.86 19.86
C GLN A 215 -19.76 8.99 19.22
N GLU A 216 -19.38 7.98 18.45
CA GLU A 216 -20.33 6.99 17.91
C GLU A 216 -21.03 6.20 19.02
N ALA A 217 -20.32 5.81 20.08
CA ALA A 217 -20.93 5.14 21.23
C ALA A 217 -21.94 6.04 21.98
N ARG A 218 -21.64 7.34 22.09
CA ARG A 218 -22.56 8.33 22.69
C ARG A 218 -23.82 8.51 21.85
N ASP A 219 -23.65 8.66 20.54
CA ASP A 219 -24.77 8.87 19.61
C ASP A 219 -25.64 7.61 19.48
N ALA A 220 -25.07 6.42 19.70
CA ALA A 220 -25.80 5.16 19.83
C ALA A 220 -26.51 4.97 21.19
N GLY A 221 -26.33 5.89 22.14
CA GLY A 221 -26.91 5.79 23.49
C GLY A 221 -26.29 4.69 24.37
N LEU A 222 -25.11 4.18 24.00
CA LEU A 222 -24.38 3.16 24.76
C LEU A 222 -23.65 3.74 25.98
N ILE A 223 -23.32 5.04 25.93
CA ILE A 223 -22.67 5.77 27.02
C ILE A 223 -23.40 7.07 27.30
N THR A 224 -23.39 7.48 28.56
CA THR A 224 -23.98 8.76 28.99
C THR A 224 -23.06 9.94 28.65
N SER A 225 -23.61 11.15 28.56
CA SER A 225 -22.81 12.36 28.28
C SER A 225 -21.70 12.57 29.32
N SER A 226 -21.94 12.25 30.58
CA SER A 226 -20.93 12.35 31.65
C SER A 226 -19.80 11.32 31.51
N GLU A 227 -20.07 10.11 31.02
CA GLU A 227 -19.03 9.10 30.78
C GLU A 227 -18.16 9.45 29.59
N TYR A 228 -18.77 10.03 28.54
CA TYR A 228 -18.04 10.56 27.39
C TYR A 228 -17.04 11.64 27.81
N ASP A 229 -17.46 12.62 28.64
CA ASP A 229 -16.57 13.70 29.08
C ASP A 229 -15.41 13.17 29.94
N ARG A 230 -15.67 12.18 30.81
CA ARG A 230 -14.63 11.55 31.63
C ARG A 230 -13.59 10.81 30.77
N LEU A 231 -14.04 9.99 29.82
CA LEU A 231 -13.16 9.22 28.94
C LEU A 231 -12.37 10.13 28.00
N ARG A 232 -12.97 11.24 27.56
CA ARG A 232 -12.28 12.26 26.76
C ARG A 232 -11.15 12.93 27.56
N GLN A 233 -11.38 13.26 28.83
CA GLN A 233 -10.34 13.84 29.68
C GLN A 233 -9.22 12.85 29.97
N GLU A 234 -9.54 11.59 30.28
CA GLU A 234 -8.55 10.52 30.50
C GLU A 234 -7.65 10.29 29.27
N LEU A 235 -8.24 10.38 28.05
CA LEU A 235 -7.49 10.30 26.79
C LEU A 235 -6.59 11.51 26.54
N LEU A 236 -7.00 12.71 26.96
CA LEU A 236 -6.18 13.91 26.82
C LEU A 236 -5.03 13.93 27.82
N ASP A 237 -5.28 13.54 29.07
CA ASP A 237 -4.28 13.51 30.14
C ASP A 237 -3.16 12.50 29.82
N ASN A 238 -3.51 11.29 29.34
CA ASN A 238 -2.55 10.25 28.96
C ASN A 238 -1.71 10.60 27.70
N TRP A 239 -2.03 11.72 27.02
CA TRP A 239 -1.26 12.23 25.89
C TRP A 239 -0.36 13.41 26.26
N THR A 240 -0.57 14.02 27.43
CA THR A 240 0.24 15.14 27.93
C THR A 240 1.38 14.72 28.86
N ASP A 241 1.37 13.48 29.35
CA ASP A 241 2.47 12.85 30.11
C ASP A 241 3.49 12.17 29.17
#